data_AF-A0A453NMF8-F1
#
_entry.id   AF-A0A453NMF8-F1
#
_cell.length_a   1.000
_cell.length_b   1.000
_cell.length_c   1.000
_cell.angle_alpha   90.00
_cell.angle_beta   90.00
_cell.angle_gamma   90.00
#
_symmetry.space_group_name_H-M   'P 1'
#
loop_
_entity.id
_entity.type
_entity.pdbx_description
1 polymer ?
#
loop_
_entity_poly.entity_id
_entity_poly.type
_entity_poly.pdbx_seq_one_letter_code
_entity_poly.pdbx_strand_id
1 'polypeptide(L)'
;MTFTQESSGRTFVLSSSNGSLTMQERPAVDGTDTAVHATFRVHPQDAAMLHGTYGATLKDTSVQIEPFDMPGTVITNNLTLSAQKSAGSFFNIVPGLDGKPNSVSLELGTKPGCFLVSGADYSAGAKIQVSCKSSVQSIGGILEQAASFAQAAPLRQYHPVSFVAKGVKRNFLLEPFYSLRDEFYTVYFNLAA
;
A
#
# COMPACT_ATOMS: atom_id res chain seq x y z
N MET A 1 4.75 -1.77 6.13
CA MET A 1 4.28 -0.41 6.52
C MET A 1 2.82 -0.26 6.11
N THR A 2 2.18 0.82 6.56
CA THR A 2 0.83 1.20 6.15
C THR A 2 0.84 2.70 5.79
N PHE A 3 0.08 3.09 4.77
CA PHE A 3 -0.08 4.50 4.39
C PHE A 3 -1.43 5.00 4.92
N THR A 4 -1.42 6.16 5.58
CA THR A 4 -2.60 6.72 6.26
C THR A 4 -2.91 8.15 5.85
N GLN A 5 -4.19 8.52 5.93
CA GLN A 5 -4.66 9.90 5.88
C GLN A 5 -5.64 10.15 7.01
N GLU A 6 -5.79 11.39 7.44
CA GLU A 6 -6.76 11.79 8.46
C GLU A 6 -7.79 12.73 7.85
N SER A 7 -9.07 12.48 8.13
CA SER A 7 -10.16 13.38 7.76
C SER A 7 -11.32 13.25 8.74
N SER A 8 -11.93 14.38 9.09
CA SER A 8 -13.09 14.44 9.99
C SER A 8 -12.90 13.69 11.33
N GLY A 9 -11.67 13.70 11.87
CA GLY A 9 -11.31 13.01 13.11
C GLY A 9 -11.15 11.48 12.99
N ARG A 10 -11.20 10.92 11.78
CA ARG A 10 -10.95 9.50 11.49
C ARG A 10 -9.64 9.30 10.74
N THR A 11 -8.95 8.21 11.04
CA THR A 11 -7.81 7.75 10.24
C THR A 11 -8.28 6.76 9.18
N PHE A 12 -7.94 7.01 7.93
CA PHE A 12 -8.12 6.10 6.81
C PHE A 12 -6.78 5.48 6.42
N VAL A 13 -6.81 4.26 5.90
CA VAL A 13 -5.66 3.49 5.44
C VAL A 13 -5.79 3.18 3.95
N LEU A 14 -4.68 3.27 3.22
CA LEU A 14 -4.59 2.68 1.88
C LEU A 14 -4.75 1.16 2.01
N SER A 15 -5.62 0.56 1.20
CA SER A 15 -5.93 -0.87 1.21
C SER A 15 -5.92 -1.43 -0.21
N SER A 16 -5.34 -2.63 -0.38
CA SER A 16 -5.41 -3.40 -1.62
C SER A 16 -6.24 -4.66 -1.42
N SER A 17 -7.45 -4.66 -1.97
CA SER A 17 -8.39 -5.78 -1.88
C SER A 17 -9.06 -6.02 -3.23
N ASN A 18 -9.29 -7.29 -3.57
CA ASN A 18 -9.94 -7.72 -4.82
C ASN A 18 -9.34 -7.10 -6.10
N GLY A 19 -8.02 -6.88 -6.12
CA GLY A 19 -7.31 -6.29 -7.27
C GLY A 19 -7.52 -4.78 -7.45
N SER A 20 -8.10 -4.10 -6.47
CA SER A 20 -8.34 -2.66 -6.46
C SER A 20 -7.62 -1.96 -5.30
N LEU A 21 -7.36 -0.66 -5.44
CA LEU A 21 -6.84 0.19 -4.36
C LEU A 21 -7.93 1.14 -3.86
N THR A 22 -8.17 1.12 -2.56
CA THR A 22 -9.16 1.99 -1.90
C THR A 22 -8.63 2.55 -0.59
N MET A 23 -9.21 3.66 -0.13
CA MET A 23 -9.11 4.06 1.28
C MET A 23 -10.15 3.29 2.10
N GLN A 24 -9.75 2.78 3.25
CA GLN A 24 -10.63 2.12 4.22
C GLN A 24 -10.48 2.78 5.59
N GLU A 25 -11.48 2.70 6.46
CA GLU A 25 -11.33 3.19 7.83
C GLU A 25 -10.32 2.32 8.59
N ARG A 26 -9.42 2.93 9.36
CA ARG A 26 -8.40 2.19 10.12
C ARG A 26 -9.10 1.29 11.16
N PRO A 27 -8.82 -0.02 11.20
CA PRO A 27 -9.45 -0.90 12.18
C PRO A 27 -9.01 -0.51 13.60
N ALA A 28 -9.97 -0.51 14.53
CA ALA A 28 -9.73 -0.23 15.94
C ALA A 28 -9.17 -1.43 16.73
N VAL A 29 -9.17 -2.63 16.12
CA VAL A 29 -8.69 -3.88 16.70
C VAL A 29 -7.80 -4.64 15.70
N ASP A 30 -6.86 -5.42 16.24
CA ASP A 30 -5.96 -6.26 15.45
C ASP A 30 -6.68 -7.52 14.90
N GLY A 31 -6.08 -8.14 13.87
CA GLY A 31 -6.55 -9.42 13.32
C GLY A 31 -7.75 -9.32 12.38
N THR A 32 -7.93 -8.17 11.72
CA THR A 32 -8.99 -7.90 10.73
C THR A 32 -8.48 -7.97 9.29
N ASP A 33 -9.35 -8.31 8.33
CA ASP A 33 -9.04 -8.27 6.89
C ASP A 33 -8.51 -6.90 6.43
N THR A 34 -9.03 -5.80 6.99
CA THR A 34 -8.52 -4.45 6.70
C THR A 34 -7.07 -4.29 7.14
N ALA A 35 -6.66 -4.86 8.28
CA ALA A 35 -5.27 -4.84 8.71
C ALA A 35 -4.34 -5.63 7.77
N VAL A 36 -4.84 -6.72 7.18
CA VAL A 36 -4.15 -7.52 6.17
C VAL A 36 -3.99 -6.71 4.87
N HIS A 37 -5.10 -6.28 4.26
CA HIS A 37 -5.11 -5.57 2.97
C HIS A 37 -4.47 -4.17 3.01
N ALA A 38 -4.40 -3.53 4.18
CA ALA A 38 -3.72 -2.24 4.37
C ALA A 38 -2.27 -2.35 4.84
N THR A 39 -1.70 -3.56 4.87
CA THR A 39 -0.28 -3.77 5.13
C THR A 39 0.47 -3.99 3.81
N PHE A 40 1.56 -3.25 3.62
CA PHE A 40 2.41 -3.34 2.45
C PHE A 40 3.86 -3.65 2.82
N ARG A 41 4.50 -4.47 1.99
CA ARG A 41 5.95 -4.65 1.92
C ARG A 41 6.48 -3.69 0.86
N VAL A 42 7.63 -3.09 1.12
CA VAL A 42 8.28 -2.13 0.22
C VAL A 42 9.66 -2.63 -0.14
N HIS A 43 9.95 -2.61 -1.44
CA HIS A 43 11.18 -3.13 -2.01
C HIS A 43 11.89 -1.99 -2.75
N PRO A 44 12.88 -1.32 -2.12
CA PRO A 44 13.70 -0.32 -2.78
C PRO A 44 14.37 -0.87 -4.05
N GLN A 45 14.49 -0.02 -5.06
CA GLN A 45 15.22 -0.33 -6.28
C GLN A 45 16.72 -0.52 -6.00
N ASP A 46 17.27 0.28 -5.09
CA ASP A 46 18.61 0.10 -4.54
C ASP A 46 18.54 -0.64 -3.20
N ALA A 47 19.01 -1.89 -3.20
CA ALA A 47 19.02 -2.75 -2.02
C ALA A 47 19.96 -2.25 -0.90
N ALA A 48 20.91 -1.35 -1.19
CA ALA A 48 21.76 -0.74 -0.15
C ALA A 48 20.93 0.09 0.85
N MET A 49 19.82 0.69 0.41
CA MET A 49 18.92 1.48 1.27
C MET A 49 18.12 0.64 2.29
N LEU A 50 18.12 -0.69 2.18
CA LEU A 50 17.43 -1.57 3.13
C LEU A 50 18.15 -1.69 4.49
N HIS A 51 19.45 -1.40 4.57
CA HIS A 51 20.25 -1.69 5.76
C HIS A 51 20.08 -0.70 6.94
N GLY A 52 19.26 0.35 6.79
CA GLY A 52 19.04 1.38 7.83
C GLY A 52 17.59 1.85 8.00
N THR A 53 16.62 1.22 7.34
CA THR A 53 15.27 1.80 7.14
C THR A 53 14.14 1.08 7.88
N TYR A 54 14.43 0.22 8.86
CA TYR A 54 13.42 -0.29 9.80
C TYR A 54 12.92 0.84 10.72
N GLY A 55 11.84 1.52 10.29
CA GLY A 55 11.17 2.59 11.04
C GLY A 55 11.50 4.01 10.57
N ALA A 56 12.41 4.19 9.63
CA ALA A 56 12.66 5.49 9.01
C ALA A 56 11.62 5.81 7.92
N THR A 57 11.23 7.08 7.78
CA THR A 57 10.41 7.53 6.65
C THR A 57 11.19 7.32 5.36
N LEU A 58 10.65 6.51 4.44
CA LEU A 58 11.24 6.37 3.12
C LEU A 58 10.97 7.68 2.36
N LYS A 59 12.02 8.46 2.11
CA LYS A 59 11.99 9.66 1.28
C LYS A 59 13.02 9.52 0.16
N ASP A 60 12.72 10.16 -0.97
CA ASP A 60 13.54 10.20 -2.17
C ASP A 60 14.01 8.81 -2.65
N THR A 61 13.16 7.81 -2.45
CA THR A 61 13.44 6.39 -2.74
C THR A 61 12.46 5.86 -3.79
N SER A 62 12.98 5.29 -4.88
CA SER A 62 12.21 4.47 -5.83
C SER A 62 11.97 3.08 -5.25
N VAL A 63 10.70 2.67 -5.10
CA VAL A 63 10.30 1.39 -4.52
C VAL A 63 9.26 0.67 -5.37
N GLN A 64 9.21 -0.65 -5.25
CA GLN A 64 7.99 -1.43 -5.53
C GLN A 64 7.19 -1.63 -4.25
N ILE A 65 5.87 -1.58 -4.36
CA ILE A 65 4.94 -1.79 -3.24
C ILE A 65 4.22 -3.13 -3.45
N GLU A 66 4.42 -4.08 -2.53
CA GLU A 66 3.84 -5.43 -2.53
C GLU A 66 2.77 -5.55 -1.44
N PRO A 67 1.52 -5.97 -1.74
CA PRO A 67 0.52 -6.27 -0.72
C PRO A 67 0.94 -7.47 0.15
N PHE A 68 0.66 -7.39 1.45
CA PHE A 68 1.02 -8.41 2.43
C PHE A 68 0.40 -9.80 2.16
N ASP A 69 -0.84 -9.84 1.68
CA ASP A 69 -1.62 -11.04 1.37
C ASP A 69 -1.37 -11.63 -0.03
N MET A 70 -0.62 -10.89 -0.86
CA MET A 70 -0.29 -11.28 -2.23
C MET A 70 1.23 -11.26 -2.49
N PRO A 71 2.03 -12.06 -1.75
CA PRO A 71 3.48 -12.08 -1.87
C PRO A 71 3.95 -12.40 -3.30
N GLY A 72 4.96 -11.67 -3.78
CA GLY A 72 5.45 -11.76 -5.15
C GLY A 72 4.60 -11.02 -6.19
N THR A 73 3.62 -10.21 -5.77
CA THR A 73 2.91 -9.26 -6.64
C THR A 73 3.20 -7.82 -6.24
N VAL A 74 3.11 -6.90 -7.19
CA VAL A 74 3.38 -5.47 -6.98
C VAL A 74 2.25 -4.62 -7.53
N ILE A 75 2.00 -3.49 -6.89
CA ILE A 75 1.14 -2.42 -7.41
C ILE A 75 1.79 -1.84 -8.68
N THR A 76 0.98 -1.52 -9.69
CA THR A 76 1.41 -0.87 -10.93
C THR A 76 0.87 0.55 -11.06
N ASN A 77 1.42 1.31 -12.01
CA ASN A 77 0.96 2.63 -12.42
C ASN A 77 -0.50 2.68 -12.89
N ASN A 78 -1.07 1.54 -13.32
CA ASN A 78 -2.49 1.38 -13.65
C ASN A 78 -3.38 1.06 -12.43
N LEU A 79 -2.81 1.11 -11.22
CA LEU A 79 -3.48 0.80 -9.94
C LEU A 79 -3.97 -0.65 -9.82
N THR A 80 -3.41 -1.56 -10.63
CA THR A 80 -3.64 -3.00 -10.59
C THR A 80 -2.45 -3.75 -10.00
N LEU A 81 -2.70 -4.99 -9.56
CA LEU A 81 -1.67 -5.90 -9.06
C LEU A 81 -1.08 -6.76 -10.19
N SER A 82 0.23 -6.91 -10.22
CA SER A 82 0.95 -7.72 -11.22
C SER A 82 2.03 -8.58 -10.56
N ALA A 83 2.14 -9.85 -10.95
CA ALA A 83 3.31 -10.68 -10.64
C ALA A 83 4.52 -10.34 -11.55
N GLN A 84 4.28 -9.75 -12.73
CA GLN A 84 5.33 -9.28 -13.61
C GLN A 84 5.76 -7.87 -13.22
N LYS A 85 6.98 -7.79 -12.69
CA LYS A 85 7.68 -6.55 -12.32
C LYS A 85 8.17 -5.84 -13.58
N SER A 86 7.89 -4.55 -13.68
CA SER A 86 8.29 -3.70 -14.82
C SER A 86 8.63 -2.29 -14.35
N ALA A 87 9.12 -1.42 -15.25
CA ALA A 87 9.32 0.00 -14.93
C ALA A 87 8.02 0.64 -14.37
N GLY A 88 6.86 0.26 -14.90
CA GLY A 88 5.54 0.70 -14.44
C GLY A 88 5.08 0.17 -13.08
N SER A 89 5.96 -0.51 -12.32
CA SER A 89 5.69 -0.96 -10.93
C SER A 89 6.49 -0.19 -9.86
N PHE A 90 7.27 0.81 -10.27
CA PHE A 90 8.02 1.66 -9.36
C PHE A 90 7.26 2.94 -9.01
N PHE A 91 7.36 3.31 -7.73
CA PHE A 91 6.86 4.56 -7.17
C PHE A 91 8.03 5.30 -6.52
N ASN A 92 8.18 6.59 -6.81
CA ASN A 92 9.08 7.44 -6.04
C ASN A 92 8.32 7.90 -4.81
N ILE A 93 8.82 7.54 -3.62
CA ILE A 93 8.30 8.11 -2.37
C ILE A 93 9.01 9.44 -2.16
N VAL A 94 8.29 10.55 -2.35
CA VAL A 94 8.83 11.92 -2.21
C VAL A 94 8.22 12.60 -0.96
N PRO A 95 8.80 13.71 -0.46
CA PRO A 95 8.14 14.53 0.57
C PRO A 95 6.70 14.88 0.19
N GLY A 96 5.78 14.83 1.16
CA GLY A 96 4.36 15.04 0.92
C GLY A 96 4.05 16.41 0.33
N LEU A 97 3.18 16.42 -0.68
CA LEU A 97 2.78 17.65 -1.38
C LEU A 97 2.03 18.64 -0.47
N ASP A 98 1.44 18.18 0.63
CA ASP A 98 0.78 19.02 1.64
C ASP A 98 1.75 19.82 2.53
N GLY A 99 3.07 19.62 2.36
CA GLY A 99 4.12 20.34 3.08
C GLY A 99 4.23 19.99 4.57
N LYS A 100 3.47 18.98 5.06
CA LYS A 100 3.55 18.58 6.47
C LYS A 100 4.85 17.83 6.77
N PRO A 101 5.40 17.94 7.99
CA PRO A 101 6.52 17.12 8.39
C PRO A 101 6.11 15.63 8.36
N ASN A 102 6.97 14.81 7.76
CA ASN A 102 6.83 13.35 7.67
C ASN A 102 5.62 12.81 6.87
N SER A 103 4.88 13.67 6.16
CA SER A 103 4.04 13.20 5.06
C SER A 103 4.92 12.82 3.86
N VAL A 104 4.40 11.91 3.04
CA VAL A 104 4.98 11.47 1.77
C VAL A 104 3.92 11.47 0.68
N SER A 105 4.36 11.63 -0.56
CA SER A 105 3.51 11.43 -1.74
C SER A 105 4.09 10.31 -2.61
N LEU A 106 3.20 9.51 -3.19
CA LEU A 106 3.55 8.34 -4.00
C LEU A 106 3.48 8.73 -5.47
N GLU A 107 4.61 9.13 -6.04
CA GLU A 107 4.75 9.51 -7.44
C GLU A 107 4.93 8.28 -8.34
N LEU A 108 4.35 8.29 -9.54
CA LEU A 108 4.58 7.25 -10.53
C LEU A 108 6.02 7.33 -11.10
N GLY A 109 6.83 6.30 -10.90
CA GLY A 109 8.22 6.28 -11.37
C GLY A 109 8.38 6.43 -12.89
N THR A 110 7.39 5.99 -13.67
CA THR A 110 7.37 6.18 -15.14
C THR A 110 6.74 7.50 -15.60
N LYS A 111 6.17 8.30 -14.69
CA LYS A 111 5.43 9.52 -15.04
C LYS A 111 5.59 10.59 -13.93
N PRO A 112 6.75 11.25 -13.86
CA PRO A 112 7.01 12.32 -12.89
C PRO A 112 5.94 13.41 -12.92
N GLY A 113 5.64 13.97 -11.76
CA GLY A 113 4.56 14.94 -11.57
C GLY A 113 3.15 14.35 -11.47
N CYS A 114 3.01 13.01 -11.46
CA CYS A 114 1.75 12.29 -11.27
C CYS A 114 1.78 11.41 -10.02
N PHE A 115 0.77 11.53 -9.17
CA PHE A 115 0.73 10.98 -7.81
C PHE A 115 -0.53 10.17 -7.56
N LEU A 116 -0.45 9.20 -6.64
CA LEU A 116 -1.63 8.55 -6.09
C LEU A 116 -2.45 9.55 -5.27
N VAL A 117 -3.77 9.55 -5.44
CA VAL A 117 -4.70 10.40 -4.70
C VAL A 117 -5.90 9.61 -4.16
N SER A 118 -6.41 9.99 -3.00
CA SER A 118 -7.53 9.34 -2.30
C SER A 118 -8.93 9.72 -2.80
N GLY A 119 -9.04 10.74 -3.66
CA GLY A 119 -10.30 11.44 -3.94
C GLY A 119 -10.57 12.57 -2.93
N ALA A 120 -11.48 13.49 -3.28
CA ALA A 120 -11.78 14.68 -2.47
C ALA A 120 -12.62 14.35 -1.21
N ASP A 121 -13.55 13.41 -1.33
CA ASP A 121 -14.47 13.02 -0.26
C ASP A 121 -13.93 11.80 0.49
N TYR A 122 -13.03 12.04 1.45
CA TYR A 122 -12.41 11.02 2.30
C TYR A 122 -13.45 10.09 2.96
N SER A 123 -13.61 8.90 2.40
CA SER A 123 -14.64 7.94 2.79
C SER A 123 -14.14 6.50 2.62
N ALA A 124 -14.68 5.57 3.41
CA ALA A 124 -14.36 4.16 3.26
C ALA A 124 -14.88 3.62 1.92
N GLY A 125 -14.04 2.91 1.18
CA GLY A 125 -14.30 2.50 -0.19
C GLY A 125 -13.94 3.53 -1.27
N ALA A 126 -13.49 4.74 -0.92
CA ALA A 126 -13.03 5.71 -1.90
C ALA A 126 -11.87 5.13 -2.72
N LYS A 127 -12.02 5.12 -4.05
CA LYS A 127 -11.01 4.52 -4.95
C LYS A 127 -9.80 5.44 -5.07
N ILE A 128 -8.61 4.84 -4.98
CA ILE A 128 -7.38 5.54 -5.34
C ILE A 128 -7.41 5.85 -6.83
N GLN A 129 -6.93 7.04 -7.18
CA GLN A 129 -6.75 7.51 -8.55
C GLN A 129 -5.32 8.01 -8.75
N VAL A 130 -4.98 8.33 -10.00
CA VAL A 130 -3.74 9.06 -10.33
C VAL A 130 -4.13 10.47 -10.77
N SER A 131 -3.50 11.49 -10.19
CA SER A 131 -3.64 12.88 -10.63
C SER A 131 -2.27 13.50 -10.88
N CYS A 132 -2.18 14.41 -11.85
CA CYS A 132 -0.94 15.05 -12.27
C CYS A 132 -0.99 16.57 -12.09
N LYS A 133 0.11 17.18 -11.66
CA LYS A 133 0.20 18.63 -11.42
C LYS A 133 -0.09 19.49 -12.66
N SER A 134 0.11 18.95 -13.86
CA SER A 134 -0.21 19.63 -15.13
C SER A 134 -1.69 19.55 -15.54
N SER A 135 -2.50 18.72 -14.86
CA SER A 135 -3.90 18.46 -15.21
C SER A 135 -4.89 19.32 -14.43
N VAL A 136 -4.48 19.88 -13.29
CA VAL A 136 -5.35 20.62 -12.38
C VAL A 136 -4.56 21.80 -11.82
N GLN A 137 -5.05 23.03 -11.99
CA GLN A 137 -4.59 24.14 -11.13
C GLN A 137 -5.07 23.83 -9.71
N SER A 138 -4.15 23.70 -8.74
CA SER A 138 -4.52 23.36 -7.36
C SER A 138 -5.35 24.46 -6.70
N ILE A 139 -6.68 24.35 -6.84
CA ILE A 139 -7.63 25.21 -6.13
C ILE A 139 -7.63 24.79 -4.65
N GLY A 140 -7.05 25.63 -3.79
CA GLY A 140 -7.16 25.50 -2.34
C GLY A 140 -6.35 24.37 -1.68
N GLY A 141 -5.36 23.79 -2.35
CA GLY A 141 -4.48 22.76 -1.74
C GLY A 141 -5.11 21.36 -1.62
N ILE A 142 -6.28 21.14 -2.20
CA ILE A 142 -7.03 19.88 -2.08
C ILE A 142 -6.27 18.71 -2.72
N LEU A 143 -5.62 18.94 -3.87
CA LEU A 143 -4.82 17.94 -4.56
C LEU A 143 -3.63 17.50 -3.70
N GLU A 144 -2.93 18.47 -3.12
CA GLU A 144 -1.77 18.28 -2.25
C GLU A 144 -2.12 17.43 -1.03
N GLN A 145 -3.26 17.73 -0.39
CA GLN A 145 -3.77 16.94 0.75
C GLN A 145 -4.18 15.53 0.33
N ALA A 146 -4.94 15.37 -0.76
CA ALA A 146 -5.38 14.06 -1.26
C ALA A 146 -4.21 13.19 -1.77
N ALA A 147 -3.11 13.81 -2.19
CA ALA A 147 -1.88 13.14 -2.65
C ALA A 147 -0.87 12.84 -1.54
N SER A 148 -1.12 13.29 -0.30
CA SER A 148 -0.18 13.16 0.82
C SER A 148 -0.67 12.12 1.82
N PHE A 149 0.24 11.27 2.26
CA PHE A 149 0.00 10.17 3.20
C PHE A 149 1.03 10.23 4.32
N ALA A 150 0.62 9.93 5.55
CA ALA A 150 1.57 9.61 6.62
C ALA A 150 1.99 8.13 6.49
N GLN A 151 3.29 7.85 6.70
CA GLN A 151 3.77 6.48 6.81
C GLN A 151 3.65 6.01 8.26
N ALA A 152 2.95 4.89 8.47
CA ALA A 152 2.73 4.28 9.77
C ALA A 152 3.38 2.90 9.88
N ALA A 153 3.58 2.46 11.13
CA ALA A 153 3.87 1.07 11.44
C ALA A 153 2.82 0.15 10.78
N PRO A 154 3.21 -1.03 10.26
CA PRO A 154 2.28 -1.94 9.62
C PRO A 154 1.24 -2.46 10.61
N LEU A 155 0.03 -2.71 10.12
CA LEU A 155 -1.06 -3.32 10.92
C LEU A 155 -0.90 -4.85 11.06
N ARG A 156 -0.12 -5.49 10.19
CA ARG A 156 0.27 -6.90 10.28
C ARG A 156 1.76 -7.10 10.08
N GLN A 157 2.30 -8.17 10.63
CA GLN A 157 3.65 -8.67 10.34
C GLN A 157 3.53 -10.17 10.08
N TYR A 158 4.38 -10.72 9.21
CA TYR A 158 4.44 -12.17 9.04
C TYR A 158 4.85 -12.80 10.38
N HIS A 159 4.12 -13.81 10.81
CA HIS A 159 4.55 -14.63 11.94
C HIS A 159 5.96 -15.22 11.65
N PRO A 160 6.84 -15.43 12.66
CA PRO A 160 8.19 -15.96 12.44
C PRO A 160 8.29 -17.33 11.75
N VAL A 161 7.18 -18.08 11.69
CA VAL A 161 7.09 -19.35 10.94
C VAL A 161 6.13 -19.30 9.75
N SER A 162 5.74 -18.11 9.29
CA SER A 162 4.98 -17.96 8.04
C SER A 162 5.85 -18.34 6.84
N PHE A 163 5.24 -18.96 5.83
CA PHE A 163 5.92 -19.31 4.59
C PHE A 163 5.04 -19.02 3.37
N VAL A 164 5.68 -18.82 2.22
CA VAL A 164 5.00 -18.49 0.97
C VAL A 164 4.83 -19.76 0.15
N ALA A 165 3.60 -20.25 0.04
CA ALA A 165 3.25 -21.32 -0.91
C ALA A 165 3.15 -20.73 -2.32
N LYS A 166 3.90 -21.30 -3.26
CA LYS A 166 3.82 -20.93 -4.68
C LYS A 166 2.62 -21.62 -5.34
N GLY A 167 1.89 -20.89 -6.16
CA GLY A 167 0.78 -21.41 -6.95
C GLY A 167 0.84 -20.90 -8.39
N VAL A 168 0.15 -21.60 -9.30
CA VAL A 168 0.21 -21.34 -10.76
C VAL A 168 -0.20 -19.92 -11.15
N LYS A 169 -1.15 -19.31 -10.42
CA LYS A 169 -1.68 -17.95 -10.71
C LYS A 169 -1.25 -16.86 -9.73
N ARG A 170 -1.00 -17.23 -8.47
CA ARG A 170 -0.55 -16.36 -7.38
C ARG A 170 0.16 -17.20 -6.33
N ASN A 171 0.97 -16.55 -5.51
CA ASN A 171 1.44 -17.15 -4.26
C ASN A 171 0.43 -16.88 -3.13
N PHE A 172 0.60 -17.60 -2.03
CA PHE A 172 -0.20 -17.48 -0.82
C PHE A 172 0.73 -17.37 0.39
N LEU A 173 0.46 -16.43 1.28
CA LEU A 173 1.02 -16.44 2.62
C LEU A 173 0.30 -17.52 3.43
N LEU A 174 1.04 -18.41 4.07
CA LEU A 174 0.51 -19.37 5.04
C LEU A 174 1.14 -19.04 6.40
N GLU A 175 0.29 -18.85 7.42
CA GLU A 175 0.72 -18.51 8.78
C GLU A 175 -0.14 -19.19 9.86
N PRO A 176 0.38 -19.33 11.11
CA PRO A 176 -0.37 -20.00 12.17
C PRO A 176 -1.63 -19.23 12.60
N PHE A 177 -2.74 -19.97 12.71
CA PHE A 177 -4.09 -19.45 13.00
C PHE A 177 -4.26 -18.66 14.31
N TYR A 178 -3.30 -18.69 15.24
CA TYR A 178 -3.42 -18.03 16.55
C TYR A 178 -3.45 -16.48 16.52
N SER A 179 -3.43 -15.86 15.34
CA SER A 179 -3.34 -14.41 15.15
C SER A 179 -4.53 -13.78 14.41
N LEU A 180 -5.59 -14.54 14.12
CA LEU A 180 -6.74 -14.12 13.32
C LEU A 180 -8.04 -14.42 14.09
N ARG A 181 -9.01 -13.49 14.11
CA ARG A 181 -10.19 -13.58 14.98
C ARG A 181 -11.55 -13.66 14.27
N ASP A 182 -11.67 -13.15 13.04
CA ASP A 182 -12.97 -13.01 12.34
C ASP A 182 -12.89 -13.45 10.85
N GLU A 183 -12.68 -14.74 10.60
CA GLU A 183 -12.60 -15.27 9.23
C GLU A 183 -13.40 -16.56 9.03
N PHE A 184 -13.87 -16.77 7.80
CA PHE A 184 -14.56 -17.99 7.37
C PHE A 184 -13.64 -18.84 6.49
N TYR A 185 -13.40 -20.09 6.88
CA TYR A 185 -12.50 -21.00 6.16
C TYR A 185 -13.14 -22.35 5.78
N THR A 186 -13.06 -22.66 4.48
CA THR A 186 -13.17 -24.03 3.92
C THR A 186 -11.86 -24.34 3.21
N VAL A 187 -11.09 -25.31 3.71
CA VAL A 187 -9.77 -25.64 3.17
C VAL A 187 -9.85 -26.81 2.17
N TYR A 188 -9.61 -26.50 0.89
CA TYR A 188 -9.27 -27.49 -0.14
C TYR A 188 -8.12 -26.94 -1.00
N PHE A 189 -6.88 -27.28 -0.64
CA PHE A 189 -5.71 -26.99 -1.49
C PHE A 189 -5.40 -28.19 -2.39
N ASN A 190 -5.42 -27.97 -3.70
CA ASN A 190 -4.75 -28.84 -4.66
C ASN A 190 -3.50 -28.11 -5.16
N LEU A 191 -2.34 -28.48 -4.60
CA LEU A 191 -1.04 -27.97 -5.03
C LEU A 191 -0.48 -28.93 -6.10
N ALA A 192 -0.67 -28.58 -7.37
CA ALA A 192 0.04 -29.25 -8.46
C ALA A 192 1.51 -28.78 -8.47
N ALA A 193 2.43 -29.74 -8.53
CA ALA A 193 3.87 -29.53 -8.64
C ALA A 193 4.32 -29.40 -10.11
#